data_AF-A0A1A8CXT2-F1
#
_entry.id   AF-A0A1A8CXT2-F1
#
_cell.length_a   1.000
_cell.length_b   1.000
_cell.length_c   1.000
_cell.angle_alpha   90.00
_cell.angle_beta   90.00
_cell.angle_gamma   90.00
#
_symmetry.space_group_name_H-M   'P 1'
#
loop_
_entity.id
_entity.type
_entity.pdbx_description
1 polymer ?
#
loop_
_entity_poly.entity_id
_entity_poly.type
_entity_poly.pdbx_seq_one_letter_code
_entity_poly.pdbx_strand_id
1 'polypeptide(L)'
;HSMKEELRRNAPGATPVKRRGGSQVSQQAVGDLSALPGMISFSQEYVASELTQNIFTITQKIQKKVTGSRNVTQTSEMFPVLPGSHLPLNNPALEFVKYVCQVLSLDANIVNQVNKLKRDLLRLVDVGEFSDEAQFRDPCNSYILPEVICHHCNFCRDLDLCKDPSVAQDGSVLPQWFCSNCQVQYETDSIEMALVEALQKKLMSYTLQDLVCTKCKGVKEANMPLYCRCAGDFDLTFSSKSFAQQISMFQNIASHFNMRFLEETIHWLLEMSPQIGR
;
A
#
# COMPACT_ATOMS: atom_id res chain seq x y z
N HIS A 1 -22.23 21.04 48.24
CA HIS A 1 -21.91 20.47 46.92
C HIS A 1 -22.79 19.24 46.74
N SER A 2 -23.76 19.25 45.83
CA SER A 2 -24.86 18.27 45.83
C SER A 2 -24.46 16.98 45.10
N MET A 3 -24.74 15.82 45.69
CA MET A 3 -24.53 14.49 45.10
C MET A 3 -25.14 14.31 43.69
N LYS A 4 -26.16 15.12 43.35
CA LYS A 4 -26.77 15.16 42.00
C LYS A 4 -25.81 15.69 40.92
N GLU A 5 -24.79 16.44 41.31
CA GLU A 5 -23.83 17.07 40.39
C GLU A 5 -22.69 16.12 40.01
N GLU A 6 -22.29 15.22 40.91
CA GLU A 6 -21.28 14.18 40.62
C GLU A 6 -21.81 13.05 39.74
N LEU A 7 -23.08 12.65 39.89
CA LEU A 7 -23.73 11.66 39.03
C LEU A 7 -23.86 12.10 37.57
N ARG A 8 -23.88 13.40 37.28
CA ARG A 8 -23.85 13.93 35.91
C ARG A 8 -22.46 13.90 35.27
N ARG A 9 -21.39 13.88 36.06
CA ARG A 9 -20.00 13.78 35.55
C ARG A 9 -19.63 12.35 35.16
N ASN A 10 -20.26 11.35 35.76
CA ASN A 10 -19.94 9.93 35.56
C ASN A 10 -21.00 9.16 34.76
N ALA A 11 -21.72 9.84 33.85
CA ALA A 11 -22.61 9.16 32.91
C ALA A 11 -21.78 8.51 31.78
N PRO A 12 -21.98 7.22 31.44
CA PRO A 12 -21.29 6.59 30.32
C PRO A 12 -21.72 7.25 29.00
N GLY A 13 -20.76 7.79 28.25
CA GLY A 13 -21.00 8.50 26.98
C GLY A 13 -20.49 9.95 26.91
N ALA A 14 -19.87 10.48 27.99
CA ALA A 14 -19.34 11.85 28.04
C ALA A 14 -17.81 11.95 27.87
N THR A 15 -17.16 10.95 27.27
CA THR A 15 -15.76 11.08 26.82
C THR A 15 -15.73 12.06 25.64
N PRO A 16 -14.88 13.10 25.63
CA PRO A 16 -14.74 13.95 24.46
C PRO A 16 -14.18 13.10 23.31
N VAL A 17 -15.04 12.67 22.40
CA VAL A 17 -14.61 12.08 21.13
C VAL A 17 -13.99 13.22 20.34
N LYS A 18 -12.65 13.28 20.35
CA LYS A 18 -11.90 14.09 19.40
C LYS A 18 -12.24 13.51 18.02
N ARG A 19 -13.13 14.18 17.26
CA ARG A 19 -13.38 13.83 15.86
C ARG A 19 -12.00 13.74 15.19
N ARG A 20 -11.60 12.54 14.77
CA ARG A 20 -10.54 12.38 13.78
C ARG A 20 -10.99 13.23 12.60
N GLY A 21 -10.38 14.40 12.42
CA GLY A 21 -10.47 15.12 11.16
C GLY A 21 -10.05 14.12 10.09
N GLY A 22 -10.92 13.89 9.12
CA GLY A 22 -10.59 13.02 8.01
C GLY A 22 -9.27 13.50 7.43
N SER A 23 -8.25 12.66 7.47
CA SER A 23 -7.01 12.85 6.73
C SER A 23 -7.28 12.59 5.24
N GLN A 24 -8.29 13.26 4.68
CA GLN A 24 -8.23 13.67 3.29
C GLN A 24 -7.48 14.99 3.30
N VAL A 25 -6.17 14.90 3.52
CA VAL A 25 -5.28 15.87 2.88
C VAL A 25 -5.49 15.62 1.40
N SER A 26 -6.39 16.42 0.81
CA SER A 26 -6.31 16.66 -0.61
C SER A 26 -4.90 17.19 -0.82
N GLN A 27 -4.03 16.35 -1.38
CA GLN A 27 -2.71 16.76 -1.87
C GLN A 27 -2.95 17.69 -3.06
N GLN A 28 -3.49 18.88 -2.81
CA GLN A 28 -3.19 20.01 -3.64
C GLN A 28 -1.75 20.35 -3.31
N ALA A 29 -0.88 20.21 -4.32
CA ALA A 29 0.49 20.66 -4.26
C ALA A 29 0.48 22.16 -3.89
N VAL A 30 0.68 22.44 -2.61
CA VAL A 30 1.04 23.76 -2.14
C VAL A 30 2.45 23.96 -2.70
N GLY A 31 2.53 24.60 -3.86
CA GLY A 31 3.82 24.98 -4.44
C GLY A 31 4.62 25.71 -3.38
N ASP A 32 5.87 25.29 -3.22
CA ASP A 32 6.79 25.84 -2.23
C ASP A 32 6.99 27.33 -2.53
N LEU A 33 6.20 28.19 -1.87
CA LEU A 33 6.26 29.66 -1.99
C LEU A 33 7.59 30.23 -1.44
N SER A 34 8.49 29.37 -0.98
CA SER A 34 9.80 29.69 -0.43
C SER A 34 10.93 29.69 -1.47
N ALA A 35 10.71 29.15 -2.68
CA ALA A 35 11.75 29.02 -3.68
C ALA A 35 12.04 30.36 -4.38
N LEU A 36 13.31 30.78 -4.37
CA LEU A 36 13.77 31.95 -5.11
C LEU A 36 13.53 31.74 -6.62
N PRO A 37 13.06 32.76 -7.38
CA PRO A 37 12.81 32.63 -8.82
C PRO A 37 13.99 32.07 -9.62
N GLY A 38 15.23 32.41 -9.22
CA GLY A 38 16.45 31.88 -9.83
C GLY A 38 16.64 30.38 -9.63
N MET A 39 16.21 29.82 -8.50
CA MET A 39 16.28 28.37 -8.24
C MET A 39 15.23 27.62 -9.06
N ILE A 40 14.05 28.21 -9.25
CA ILE A 40 12.99 27.63 -10.09
C ILE A 40 13.45 27.58 -11.55
N SER A 41 14.01 28.66 -12.08
CA SER A 41 14.54 28.65 -13.46
C SER A 41 15.68 27.65 -13.63
N PHE A 42 16.58 27.58 -12.65
CA PHE A 42 17.69 26.63 -12.66
C PHE A 42 17.19 25.18 -12.66
N SER A 43 16.25 24.82 -11.78
CA SER A 43 15.73 23.44 -11.71
C SER A 43 15.00 23.07 -13.00
N GLN A 44 14.21 23.99 -13.57
CA GLN A 44 13.54 23.78 -14.86
C GLN A 44 14.53 23.55 -16.01
N GLU A 45 15.59 24.36 -16.11
CA GLU A 45 16.61 24.22 -17.14
C GLU A 45 17.44 22.95 -16.98
N TYR A 46 17.83 22.62 -15.75
CA TYR A 46 18.58 21.41 -15.43
C TYR A 46 17.78 20.14 -15.80
N VAL A 47 16.49 20.12 -15.44
CA VAL A 47 15.58 19.00 -15.78
C VAL A 47 15.41 18.90 -17.29
N ALA A 48 15.16 20.02 -17.99
CA ALA A 48 14.90 20.04 -19.42
C ALA A 48 16.13 19.69 -20.29
N SER A 49 17.34 19.81 -19.75
CA SER A 49 18.60 19.58 -20.48
C SER A 49 19.33 18.35 -19.95
N GLU A 50 20.24 18.54 -18.99
CA GLU A 50 21.21 17.55 -18.53
C GLU A 50 20.52 16.31 -17.94
N LEU A 51 19.54 16.50 -17.05
CA LEU A 51 18.85 15.38 -16.42
C LEU A 51 18.05 14.57 -17.43
N THR A 52 17.37 15.25 -18.37
CA THR A 52 16.65 14.60 -19.48
C THR A 52 17.61 13.69 -20.25
N GLN A 53 18.76 14.19 -20.71
CA GLN A 53 19.74 13.39 -21.46
C GLN A 53 20.26 12.18 -20.67
N ASN A 54 20.52 12.37 -19.38
CA ASN A 54 20.96 11.29 -18.48
C ASN A 54 19.90 10.21 -18.33
N ILE A 55 18.64 10.59 -18.06
CA ILE A 55 17.53 9.64 -17.92
C ILE A 55 17.29 8.89 -19.23
N PHE A 56 17.31 9.59 -20.39
CA PHE A 56 17.23 8.95 -21.71
C PHE A 56 18.30 7.88 -21.91
N THR A 57 19.56 8.22 -21.58
CA THR A 57 20.68 7.30 -21.72
C THR A 57 20.52 6.08 -20.82
N ILE A 58 20.05 6.27 -19.58
CA ILE A 58 19.79 5.16 -18.65
C ILE A 58 18.64 4.30 -19.15
N THR A 59 17.50 4.88 -19.53
CA THR A 59 16.35 4.14 -20.06
C THR A 59 16.73 3.35 -21.31
N GLN A 60 17.52 3.92 -22.23
CA GLN A 60 18.03 3.20 -23.41
C GLN A 60 18.93 2.02 -23.02
N LYS A 61 19.81 2.19 -22.04
CA LYS A 61 20.68 1.12 -21.55
C LYS A 61 19.85 -0.01 -20.92
N ILE A 62 18.84 0.33 -20.12
CA ILE A 62 17.91 -0.66 -19.52
C ILE A 62 17.15 -1.37 -20.64
N GLN A 63 16.54 -0.64 -21.58
CA GLN A 63 15.76 -1.23 -22.68
C GLN A 63 16.61 -2.20 -23.52
N LYS A 64 17.85 -1.85 -23.83
CA LYS A 64 18.74 -2.68 -24.67
C LYS A 64 19.35 -3.87 -23.93
N LYS A 65 19.78 -3.69 -22.68
CA LYS A 65 20.56 -4.71 -21.94
C LYS A 65 19.72 -5.57 -21.02
N VAL A 66 18.57 -5.06 -20.58
CA VAL A 66 17.81 -5.61 -19.45
C VAL A 66 16.44 -6.10 -19.91
N THR A 67 15.69 -5.26 -20.61
CA THR A 67 14.35 -5.62 -21.09
C THR A 67 14.43 -6.70 -22.17
N GLY A 68 15.37 -6.58 -23.12
CA GLY A 68 15.54 -7.54 -24.22
C GLY A 68 14.25 -7.78 -25.03
N SER A 69 14.28 -8.73 -25.97
CA SER A 69 13.08 -9.17 -26.71
C SER A 69 12.30 -10.23 -25.92
N ARG A 70 12.11 -10.01 -24.61
CA ARG A 70 11.42 -10.98 -23.73
C ARG A 70 9.91 -10.78 -23.83
N ASN A 71 9.18 -11.89 -23.92
CA ASN A 71 7.72 -11.92 -23.97
C ASN A 71 7.12 -11.16 -22.77
N VAL A 72 6.25 -10.20 -23.06
CA VAL A 72 5.62 -9.22 -22.14
C VAL A 72 4.79 -9.86 -21.01
N THR A 73 4.55 -11.17 -21.07
CA THR A 73 3.59 -11.89 -20.22
C THR A 73 4.14 -12.47 -18.92
N GLN A 74 5.46 -12.47 -18.69
CA GLN A 74 6.06 -13.00 -17.46
C GLN A 74 6.66 -11.88 -16.59
N THR A 75 6.44 -11.98 -15.27
CA THR A 75 7.05 -11.11 -14.27
C THR A 75 8.57 -11.20 -14.33
N SER A 76 9.23 -10.05 -14.36
CA SER A 76 10.69 -10.00 -14.43
C SER A 76 11.28 -10.43 -13.09
N GLU A 77 12.15 -11.45 -13.10
CA GLU A 77 12.93 -11.91 -11.93
C GLU A 77 13.83 -10.83 -11.33
N MET A 78 13.98 -9.70 -12.01
CA MET A 78 14.81 -8.58 -11.56
C MET A 78 14.16 -7.73 -10.48
N PHE A 79 12.84 -7.81 -10.30
CA PHE A 79 12.17 -7.06 -9.25
C PHE A 79 12.14 -7.89 -7.96
N PRO A 80 12.58 -7.32 -6.82
CA PRO A 80 12.51 -8.01 -5.56
C PRO A 80 11.05 -8.21 -5.13
N VAL A 81 10.75 -9.38 -4.58
CA VAL A 81 9.47 -9.64 -3.92
C VAL A 81 9.58 -9.17 -2.47
N LEU A 82 9.26 -7.89 -2.26
CA LEU A 82 9.16 -7.26 -0.95
C LEU A 82 7.78 -7.50 -0.32
N PRO A 83 7.61 -7.35 1.01
CA PRO A 83 6.37 -7.66 1.72
C PRO A 83 5.13 -6.92 1.18
N GLY A 84 5.31 -5.68 0.69
CA GLY A 84 4.24 -4.87 0.08
C GLY A 84 3.99 -5.13 -1.42
N SER A 85 4.73 -6.06 -2.05
CA SER A 85 4.67 -6.26 -3.50
C SER A 85 3.33 -6.85 -3.94
N HIS A 86 2.69 -6.22 -4.92
CA HIS A 86 1.40 -6.69 -5.44
C HIS A 86 1.21 -6.44 -6.94
N LEU A 87 2.13 -5.70 -7.57
CA LEU A 87 2.08 -5.40 -9.00
C LEU A 87 2.90 -6.43 -9.78
N PRO A 88 2.36 -6.96 -10.91
CA PRO A 88 3.14 -7.77 -11.83
C PRO A 88 4.04 -6.87 -12.68
N LEU A 89 5.29 -6.68 -12.27
CA LEU A 89 6.26 -5.82 -12.95
C LEU A 89 7.03 -6.61 -14.02
N ASN A 90 6.78 -6.29 -15.30
CA ASN A 90 7.31 -7.08 -16.43
C ASN A 90 8.34 -6.31 -17.27
N ASN A 91 8.27 -4.97 -17.32
CA ASN A 91 9.13 -4.14 -18.17
C ASN A 91 10.01 -3.19 -17.31
N PRO A 92 11.29 -3.55 -17.06
CA PRO A 92 12.20 -2.74 -16.27
C PRO A 92 12.38 -1.30 -16.74
N ALA A 93 12.41 -1.06 -18.06
CA ALA A 93 12.56 0.29 -18.59
C ALA A 93 11.31 1.13 -18.34
N LEU A 94 10.11 0.55 -18.51
CA LEU A 94 8.85 1.22 -18.24
C LEU A 94 8.71 1.58 -16.75
N GLU A 95 9.01 0.63 -15.85
CA GLU A 95 8.93 0.87 -14.41
C GLU A 95 9.95 1.92 -13.95
N PHE A 96 11.17 1.89 -14.50
CA PHE A 96 12.16 2.95 -14.26
C PHE A 96 11.61 4.34 -14.65
N VAL A 97 11.02 4.47 -15.85
CA VAL A 97 10.42 5.74 -16.31
C VAL A 97 9.32 6.19 -15.37
N LYS A 98 8.40 5.29 -14.98
CA LYS A 98 7.30 5.61 -14.06
C LYS A 98 7.82 6.14 -12.73
N TYR A 99 8.77 5.43 -12.11
CA TYR A 99 9.26 5.75 -10.77
C TYR A 99 10.06 7.04 -10.74
N VAL A 100 11.00 7.22 -11.68
CA VAL A 100 11.80 8.45 -11.75
C VAL A 100 10.92 9.66 -12.03
N CYS A 101 9.99 9.57 -12.98
CA CYS A 101 9.08 10.68 -13.27
C CYS A 101 8.16 10.97 -12.08
N GLN A 102 7.63 9.95 -11.40
CA GLN A 102 6.78 10.15 -10.24
C GLN A 102 7.50 10.88 -9.09
N VAL A 103 8.76 10.51 -8.81
CA VAL A 103 9.59 11.18 -7.80
C VAL A 103 9.87 12.62 -8.19
N LEU A 104 10.24 12.89 -9.45
CA LEU A 104 10.48 14.25 -9.92
C LEU A 104 9.21 15.11 -9.91
N SER A 105 8.05 14.52 -10.16
CA SER A 105 6.75 15.21 -10.10
C SER A 105 6.34 15.64 -8.69
N LEU A 106 7.07 15.24 -7.64
CA LEU A 106 6.85 15.76 -6.29
C LEU A 106 7.18 17.26 -6.18
N ASP A 107 8.08 17.78 -7.02
CA ASP A 107 8.35 19.21 -7.11
C ASP A 107 7.41 19.87 -8.12
N ALA A 108 6.49 20.70 -7.59
CA ALA A 108 5.50 21.43 -8.36
C ALA A 108 6.12 22.37 -9.42
N ASN A 109 7.35 22.83 -9.21
CA ASN A 109 8.01 23.81 -10.08
C ASN A 109 8.48 23.22 -11.42
N ILE A 110 8.68 21.91 -11.50
CA ILE A 110 9.24 21.22 -12.67
C ILE A 110 8.25 20.28 -13.38
N VAL A 111 6.99 20.23 -12.93
CA VAL A 111 5.96 19.32 -13.45
C VAL A 111 5.84 19.35 -14.98
N ASN A 112 5.87 20.53 -15.60
CA ASN A 112 5.79 20.65 -17.06
C ASN A 112 6.97 19.98 -17.79
N GLN A 113 8.17 20.11 -17.22
CA GLN A 113 9.38 19.51 -17.80
C GLN A 113 9.38 18.00 -17.59
N VAL A 114 8.94 17.55 -16.42
CA VAL A 114 8.78 16.11 -16.13
C VAL A 114 7.70 15.49 -17.02
N ASN A 115 6.58 16.18 -17.28
CA ASN A 115 5.54 15.70 -18.20
C ASN A 115 6.07 15.57 -19.63
N LYS A 116 6.86 16.54 -20.10
CA LYS A 116 7.54 16.44 -21.40
C LYS A 116 8.50 15.26 -21.44
N LEU A 117 9.35 15.13 -20.43
CA LEU A 117 10.29 14.02 -20.28
C LEU A 117 9.57 12.67 -20.29
N LYS A 118 8.51 12.51 -19.50
CA LYS A 118 7.70 11.28 -19.42
C LYS A 118 7.17 10.90 -20.79
N ARG A 119 6.60 11.85 -21.54
CA ARG A 119 6.10 11.59 -22.90
C ARG A 119 7.17 11.08 -23.84
N ASP A 120 8.32 11.74 -23.84
CA ASP A 120 9.40 11.39 -24.76
C ASP A 120 10.05 10.04 -24.35
N LEU A 121 10.14 9.73 -23.06
CA LEU A 121 10.61 8.43 -22.56
C LEU A 121 9.63 7.29 -22.84
N LEU A 122 8.33 7.53 -22.72
CA LEU A 122 7.31 6.53 -23.04
C LEU A 122 7.33 6.16 -24.53
N ARG A 123 7.53 7.14 -25.41
CA ARG A 123 7.78 6.89 -26.84
C ARG A 123 9.02 6.04 -27.07
N LEU A 124 10.07 6.22 -26.28
CA LEU A 124 11.30 5.43 -26.40
C LEU A 124 11.10 3.95 -26.06
N VAL A 125 10.21 3.64 -25.10
CA VAL A 125 9.89 2.26 -24.70
C VAL A 125 8.66 1.69 -25.43
N ASP A 126 8.16 2.40 -26.45
CA ASP A 126 7.00 2.02 -27.27
C ASP A 126 5.69 1.85 -26.48
N VAL A 127 5.46 2.72 -25.49
CA VAL A 127 4.24 2.73 -24.67
C VAL A 127 3.49 4.05 -24.86
N GLY A 128 2.18 3.98 -25.10
CA GLY A 128 1.35 5.17 -25.24
C GLY A 128 1.18 5.93 -23.92
N GLU A 129 1.24 7.26 -23.96
CA GLU A 129 1.09 8.13 -22.77
C GLU A 129 -0.21 7.88 -21.98
N PHE A 130 -1.30 7.58 -22.70
CA PHE A 130 -2.62 7.37 -22.14
C PHE A 130 -2.96 5.88 -21.92
N SER A 131 -1.98 4.98 -22.10
CA SER A 131 -2.19 3.57 -21.80
C SER A 131 -2.30 3.34 -20.29
N ASP A 132 -3.09 2.34 -19.89
CA ASP A 132 -3.16 1.93 -18.49
C ASP A 132 -1.80 1.49 -17.94
N GLU A 133 -0.96 0.92 -18.81
CA GLU A 133 0.40 0.51 -18.48
C GLU A 133 1.32 1.71 -18.23
N ALA A 134 1.05 2.92 -18.71
CA ALA A 134 1.87 4.11 -18.46
C ALA A 134 1.56 4.82 -17.13
N GLN A 135 0.47 4.42 -16.47
CA GLN A 135 0.08 5.00 -15.18
C GLN A 135 0.99 4.47 -14.08
N PHE A 136 1.47 5.38 -13.24
CA PHE A 136 2.19 4.98 -12.03
C PHE A 136 1.19 4.37 -11.04
N ARG A 137 1.56 3.23 -10.47
CA ARG A 137 0.89 2.61 -9.33
C ARG A 137 1.96 2.36 -8.28
N ASP A 138 1.66 2.68 -7.02
CA ASP A 138 2.60 2.43 -5.92
C ASP A 138 2.90 0.92 -5.88
N PRO A 139 4.17 0.47 -6.04
CA PRO A 139 4.50 -0.95 -6.01
C PRO A 139 4.43 -1.56 -4.61
N CYS A 140 4.40 -0.74 -3.56
CA CYS A 140 4.47 -1.17 -2.17
C CYS A 140 3.17 -0.84 -1.42
N ASN A 141 2.33 -1.85 -1.24
CA ASN A 141 1.22 -1.76 -0.29
C ASN A 141 1.76 -1.63 1.13
N SER A 142 1.10 -0.78 1.92
CA SER A 142 1.37 -0.65 3.36
C SER A 142 0.44 -1.58 4.15
N TYR A 143 1.01 -2.29 5.12
CA TYR A 143 0.23 -2.93 6.19
C TYR A 143 0.62 -2.31 7.52
N ILE A 144 -0.32 -1.59 8.13
CA ILE A 144 -0.11 -0.89 9.40
C ILE A 144 -0.67 -1.75 10.53
N LEU A 145 0.21 -2.17 11.43
CA LEU A 145 -0.18 -2.76 12.70
C LEU A 145 -0.42 -1.63 13.71
N PRO A 146 -1.66 -1.44 14.20
CA PRO A 146 -1.98 -0.33 15.07
C PRO A 146 -1.42 -0.56 16.49
N GLU A 147 -1.05 0.54 17.14
CA GLU A 147 -0.81 0.58 18.60
C GLU A 147 0.22 -0.45 19.11
N VAL A 148 1.32 -0.64 18.37
CA VAL A 148 2.43 -1.50 18.80
C VAL A 148 3.20 -0.86 19.95
N ILE A 149 3.25 -1.53 21.09
CA ILE A 149 3.90 -1.06 22.31
C ILE A 149 5.32 -1.66 22.40
N CYS A 150 6.33 -0.80 22.58
CA CYS A 150 7.68 -1.25 22.87
C CYS A 150 7.80 -1.74 24.32
N HIS A 151 8.12 -3.01 24.54
CA HIS A 151 8.29 -3.60 25.87
C HIS A 151 9.42 -2.97 26.72
N HIS A 152 10.36 -2.27 26.10
CA HIS A 152 11.47 -1.63 26.81
C HIS A 152 11.14 -0.22 27.33
N CYS A 153 10.49 0.62 26.51
CA CYS A 153 10.25 2.03 26.86
C CYS A 153 8.77 2.43 26.88
N ASN A 154 7.84 1.49 26.67
CA ASN A 154 6.40 1.69 26.58
C ASN A 154 5.95 2.71 25.52
N PHE A 155 6.81 2.99 24.54
CA PHE A 155 6.43 3.85 23.42
C PHE A 155 5.45 3.11 22.52
N CYS A 156 4.29 3.71 22.29
CA CYS A 156 3.22 3.16 21.48
C CYS A 156 3.15 3.90 20.14
N ARG A 157 3.18 3.14 19.04
CA ARG A 157 3.02 3.68 17.69
C ARG A 157 2.39 2.67 16.76
N ASP A 158 1.81 3.18 15.68
CA ASP A 158 1.47 2.36 14.53
C ASP A 158 2.77 1.97 13.81
N LEU A 159 2.89 0.71 13.38
CA LEU A 159 4.06 0.14 12.72
C LEU A 159 3.71 -0.29 11.28
N ASP A 160 4.35 0.29 10.26
CA ASP A 160 4.18 -0.15 8.87
C ASP A 160 5.13 -1.32 8.59
N LEU A 161 4.58 -2.53 8.52
CA LEU A 161 5.38 -3.74 8.36
C LEU A 161 6.06 -3.85 7.00
N CYS A 162 5.59 -3.12 6.00
CA CYS A 162 6.14 -3.15 4.65
C CYS A 162 7.19 -2.07 4.42
N LYS A 163 7.08 -0.91 5.10
CA LYS A 163 7.92 0.28 4.87
C LYS A 163 8.90 0.62 6.00
N ASP A 164 8.58 0.28 7.25
CA ASP A 164 9.45 0.53 8.42
C ASP A 164 10.60 -0.46 8.70
N PRO A 165 10.68 -1.68 8.11
CA PRO A 165 11.79 -2.59 8.44
C PRO A 165 13.14 -1.98 8.04
N SER A 166 14.11 -2.04 8.93
CA SER A 166 15.50 -1.79 8.55
C SER A 166 16.08 -3.04 7.90
N VAL A 167 16.62 -2.89 6.69
CA VAL A 167 17.26 -3.95 5.92
C VAL A 167 18.78 -3.73 5.99
N ALA A 168 19.55 -4.76 6.37
CA ALA A 168 20.99 -4.74 6.18
C ALA A 168 21.32 -4.77 4.69
N GLN A 169 22.26 -3.94 4.21
CA GLN A 169 22.55 -3.78 2.77
C GLN A 169 22.98 -5.08 2.07
N ASP A 170 23.42 -6.05 2.86
CA ASP A 170 24.06 -7.28 2.44
C ASP A 170 23.06 -8.46 2.34
N GLY A 171 21.79 -8.27 2.73
CA GLY A 171 20.75 -9.31 2.71
C GLY A 171 21.02 -10.52 3.61
N SER A 172 22.06 -10.45 4.44
CA SER A 172 22.54 -11.52 5.31
C SER A 172 21.72 -11.67 6.60
N VAL A 173 21.00 -10.61 6.99
CA VAL A 173 20.17 -10.56 8.19
C VAL A 173 18.73 -10.34 7.79
N LEU A 174 17.82 -11.13 8.39
CA LEU A 174 16.38 -10.93 8.23
C LEU A 174 16.02 -9.48 8.60
N PRO A 175 15.12 -8.82 7.85
CA PRO A 175 14.73 -7.46 8.15
C PRO A 175 14.04 -7.38 9.52
N GLN A 176 14.29 -6.29 10.22
CA GLN A 176 13.86 -6.11 11.61
C GLN A 176 13.20 -4.75 11.82
N TRP A 177 12.30 -4.67 12.79
CA TRP A 177 11.65 -3.43 13.19
C TRP A 177 12.24 -2.92 14.49
N PHE A 178 12.45 -1.60 14.56
CA PHE A 178 13.03 -0.94 15.72
C PHE A 178 12.07 0.10 16.29
N CYS A 179 12.07 0.23 17.61
CA CYS A 179 11.36 1.29 18.30
C CYS A 179 11.97 2.64 17.92
N SER A 180 11.15 3.58 17.44
CA SER A 180 11.62 4.91 17.05
C SER A 180 12.19 5.72 18.22
N ASN A 181 11.83 5.39 19.46
CA ASN A 181 12.27 6.09 20.66
C ASN A 181 13.57 5.53 21.25
N CYS A 182 13.63 4.23 21.53
CA CYS A 182 14.80 3.62 22.20
C CYS A 182 15.68 2.77 21.28
N GLN A 183 15.32 2.62 19.99
CA GLN A 183 16.05 1.80 19.00
C GLN A 183 16.23 0.34 19.41
N VAL A 184 15.39 -0.16 20.33
CA VAL A 184 15.31 -1.58 20.67
C VAL A 184 14.48 -2.29 19.60
N GLN A 185 14.93 -3.47 19.19
CA GLN A 185 14.22 -4.32 18.22
C GLN A 185 12.87 -4.78 18.80
N TYR A 186 11.82 -4.72 17.99
CA TYR A 186 10.56 -5.38 18.31
C TYR A 186 10.69 -6.90 18.14
N GLU A 187 10.07 -7.64 19.05
CA GLU A 187 10.05 -9.10 18.99
C GLU A 187 9.17 -9.57 17.83
N THR A 188 9.76 -10.35 16.92
CA THR A 188 9.08 -10.86 15.72
C THR A 188 7.89 -11.74 16.08
N ASP A 189 8.01 -12.59 17.11
CA ASP A 189 6.95 -13.51 17.55
C ASP A 189 5.71 -12.75 18.06
N SER A 190 5.92 -11.64 18.78
CA SER A 190 4.84 -10.76 19.22
C SER A 190 4.11 -10.11 18.03
N ILE A 191 4.85 -9.70 16.99
CA ILE A 191 4.28 -9.14 15.75
C ILE A 191 3.54 -10.24 14.96
N GLU A 192 4.11 -11.43 14.86
CA GLU A 192 3.50 -12.59 14.21
C GLU A 192 2.14 -12.93 14.84
N MET A 193 2.07 -13.00 16.17
CA MET A 193 0.81 -13.26 16.87
C MET A 193 -0.22 -12.16 16.60
N ALA A 194 0.19 -10.90 16.61
CA ALA A 194 -0.70 -9.78 16.30
C ALA A 194 -1.23 -9.83 14.84
N LEU A 195 -0.41 -10.31 13.90
CA LEU A 195 -0.84 -10.57 12.52
C LEU A 195 -1.82 -11.73 12.41
N VAL A 196 -1.61 -12.82 13.15
CA VAL A 196 -2.55 -13.94 13.20
C VAL A 196 -3.90 -13.48 13.74
N GLU A 197 -3.93 -12.71 14.83
CA GLU A 197 -5.17 -12.12 15.33
C GLU A 197 -5.83 -11.20 14.30
N ALA A 198 -5.05 -10.38 13.60
CA ALA A 198 -5.58 -9.49 12.58
C ALA A 198 -6.18 -10.25 11.39
N LEU A 199 -5.54 -11.34 10.97
CA LEU A 199 -6.05 -12.25 9.95
C LEU A 199 -7.38 -12.88 10.40
N GLN A 200 -7.46 -13.37 11.63
CA GLN A 200 -8.70 -13.94 12.20
C GLN A 200 -9.82 -12.91 12.28
N LYS A 201 -9.51 -11.67 12.71
CA LYS A 201 -10.48 -10.55 12.75
C LYS A 201 -11.00 -10.22 11.33
N LYS A 202 -10.13 -10.26 10.32
CA LYS A 202 -10.52 -10.08 8.91
C LYS A 202 -11.38 -11.21 8.40
N LEU A 203 -11.05 -12.46 8.70
CA LEU A 203 -11.85 -13.63 8.35
C LEU A 203 -13.25 -13.55 8.99
N MET A 204 -13.32 -13.16 10.27
CA MET A 204 -14.58 -12.96 10.97
C MET A 204 -15.40 -11.86 10.28
N SER A 205 -14.76 -10.75 9.91
CA SER A 205 -15.42 -9.64 9.19
C SER A 205 -15.94 -10.09 7.83
N TYR A 206 -15.19 -10.90 7.08
CA TYR A 206 -15.64 -11.48 5.81
C TYR A 206 -16.81 -12.45 5.99
N THR A 207 -16.83 -13.22 7.07
CA THR A 207 -17.88 -14.22 7.37
C THR A 207 -19.19 -13.55 7.81
N LEU A 208 -19.09 -12.49 8.62
CA LEU A 208 -20.22 -11.76 9.19
C LEU A 208 -20.67 -10.57 8.33
N GLN A 209 -20.09 -10.40 7.14
CA GLN A 209 -20.41 -9.27 6.28
C GLN A 209 -21.89 -9.25 5.88
N ASP A 210 -22.42 -8.05 5.69
CA ASP A 210 -23.74 -7.88 5.12
C ASP A 210 -23.75 -8.29 3.64
N LEU A 211 -24.94 -8.67 3.17
CA LEU A 211 -25.23 -8.80 1.76
C LEU A 211 -26.06 -7.61 1.29
N VAL A 212 -25.76 -7.09 0.10
CA VAL A 212 -26.44 -5.91 -0.47
C VAL A 212 -27.12 -6.29 -1.78
N CYS A 213 -28.35 -5.79 -1.97
CA CYS A 213 -29.08 -6.02 -3.20
C CYS A 213 -28.41 -5.25 -4.37
N THR A 214 -28.16 -5.96 -5.47
CA THR A 214 -27.54 -5.37 -6.67
C THR A 214 -28.37 -4.26 -7.29
N LYS A 215 -29.71 -4.35 -7.23
CA LYS A 215 -30.68 -3.38 -7.81
C LYS A 215 -30.95 -2.19 -6.91
N CYS A 216 -31.52 -2.41 -5.73
CA CYS A 216 -31.98 -1.31 -4.85
C CYS A 216 -30.94 -0.84 -3.82
N LYS A 217 -29.78 -1.51 -3.73
CA LYS A 217 -28.71 -1.24 -2.75
C LYS A 217 -29.14 -1.36 -1.27
N GLY A 218 -30.29 -1.98 -1.01
CA GLY A 218 -30.72 -2.30 0.36
C GLY A 218 -29.94 -3.49 0.95
N VAL A 219 -29.69 -3.42 2.26
CA VAL A 219 -29.03 -4.48 3.03
C VAL A 219 -30.00 -5.64 3.28
N LYS A 220 -29.49 -6.88 3.26
CA LYS A 220 -30.26 -8.09 3.56
C LYS A 220 -30.50 -8.21 5.06
N GLU A 221 -31.75 -8.03 5.49
CA GLU A 221 -32.13 -8.04 6.90
C GLU A 221 -32.43 -9.44 7.47
N ALA A 222 -32.77 -10.41 6.61
CA ALA A 222 -33.20 -11.74 7.03
C ALA A 222 -32.36 -12.82 6.37
N ASN A 223 -32.15 -13.95 7.05
CA ASN A 223 -31.22 -15.00 6.59
C ASN A 223 -31.75 -15.83 5.41
N MET A 224 -33.02 -16.24 5.48
CA MET A 224 -33.64 -17.20 4.55
C MET A 224 -33.95 -16.68 3.13
N PRO A 225 -34.31 -15.40 2.90
CA PRO A 225 -34.63 -14.93 1.56
C PRO A 225 -33.46 -15.10 0.58
N LEU A 226 -33.74 -15.71 -0.57
CA LEU A 226 -32.76 -15.83 -1.66
C LEU A 226 -32.65 -14.54 -2.48
N TYR A 227 -33.76 -13.83 -2.63
CA TYR A 227 -33.86 -12.59 -3.41
C TYR A 227 -34.35 -11.42 -2.55
N CYS A 228 -34.00 -10.21 -2.96
CA CYS A 228 -34.52 -9.00 -2.37
C CYS A 228 -36.01 -8.81 -2.71
N ARG A 229 -36.73 -8.00 -1.93
CA ARG A 229 -38.13 -7.61 -2.20
C ARG A 229 -38.33 -6.95 -3.56
N CYS A 230 -37.28 -6.37 -4.14
CA CYS A 230 -37.27 -5.80 -5.49
C CYS A 230 -36.94 -6.82 -6.60
N ALA A 231 -36.93 -8.13 -6.29
CA ALA A 231 -36.51 -9.21 -7.18
C ALA A 231 -35.08 -9.03 -7.71
N GLY A 232 -34.17 -8.46 -6.90
CA GLY A 232 -32.74 -8.38 -7.19
C GLY A 232 -31.95 -9.39 -6.38
N ASP A 233 -30.84 -9.86 -6.95
CA ASP A 233 -29.88 -10.72 -6.25
C ASP A 233 -29.12 -9.96 -5.17
N PHE A 234 -28.64 -10.70 -4.18
CA PHE A 234 -27.76 -10.21 -3.14
C PHE A 234 -26.30 -10.52 -3.50
N ASP A 235 -25.42 -9.54 -3.27
CA ASP A 235 -23.98 -9.65 -3.48
C ASP A 235 -23.22 -9.34 -2.19
N LEU A 236 -21.97 -9.78 -2.12
CA LEU A 236 -21.06 -9.51 -1.00
C LEU A 236 -20.76 -8.01 -0.91
N THR A 237 -20.78 -7.45 0.30
CA THR A 237 -20.30 -6.09 0.54
C THR A 237 -18.78 -5.99 0.40
N PHE A 238 -18.08 -7.07 0.70
CA PHE A 238 -16.65 -7.23 0.58
C PHE A 238 -16.34 -8.49 -0.23
N SER A 239 -15.87 -8.27 -1.46
CA SER A 239 -15.68 -9.36 -2.44
C SER A 239 -14.61 -10.37 -2.00
N SER A 240 -14.79 -11.63 -2.43
CA SER A 240 -13.80 -12.69 -2.21
C SER A 240 -12.43 -12.34 -2.81
N LYS A 241 -12.42 -11.66 -3.97
CA LYS A 241 -11.18 -11.18 -4.61
C LYS A 241 -10.43 -10.18 -3.74
N SER A 242 -11.14 -9.23 -3.14
CA SER A 242 -10.52 -8.24 -2.24
C SER A 242 -9.99 -8.90 -0.96
N PHE A 243 -10.67 -9.94 -0.47
CA PHE A 243 -10.18 -10.72 0.67
C PHE A 243 -8.92 -11.53 0.32
N ALA A 244 -8.89 -12.17 -0.86
CA ALA A 244 -7.72 -12.88 -1.37
C ALA A 244 -6.49 -11.97 -1.51
N GLN A 245 -6.69 -10.73 -2.00
CA GLN A 245 -5.63 -9.72 -2.06
C GLN A 245 -5.08 -9.36 -0.68
N GLN A 246 -5.94 -9.28 0.35
CA GLN A 246 -5.48 -9.07 1.71
C GLN A 246 -4.67 -10.26 2.23
N ILE A 247 -5.14 -11.49 2.01
CA ILE A 247 -4.41 -12.71 2.41
C ILE A 247 -3.03 -12.77 1.76
N SER A 248 -2.92 -12.46 0.47
CA SER A 248 -1.65 -12.40 -0.25
C SER A 248 -0.65 -11.42 0.39
N MET A 249 -1.14 -10.29 0.92
CA MET A 249 -0.29 -9.35 1.67
C MET A 249 0.24 -9.97 2.98
N PHE A 250 -0.61 -10.65 3.75
CA PHE A 250 -0.15 -11.38 4.95
C PHE A 250 0.86 -12.46 4.58
N GLN A 251 0.65 -13.18 3.47
CA GLN A 251 1.55 -14.22 2.99
C GLN A 251 2.92 -13.64 2.61
N ASN A 252 2.96 -12.52 1.89
CA ASN A 252 4.20 -11.84 1.52
C ASN A 252 4.97 -11.37 2.77
N ILE A 253 4.28 -10.82 3.77
CA ILE A 253 4.89 -10.46 5.05
C ILE A 253 5.44 -11.72 5.74
N ALA A 254 4.63 -12.78 5.83
CA ALA A 254 5.01 -13.98 6.54
C ALA A 254 6.28 -14.63 5.94
N SER A 255 6.34 -14.76 4.61
CA SER A 255 7.49 -15.33 3.91
C SER A 255 8.72 -14.44 3.96
N HIS A 256 8.56 -13.11 3.90
CA HIS A 256 9.69 -12.19 3.96
C HIS A 256 10.34 -12.11 5.36
N PHE A 257 9.55 -12.29 6.43
CA PHE A 257 10.04 -12.26 7.81
C PHE A 257 10.16 -13.65 8.45
N ASN A 258 9.94 -14.73 7.69
CA ASN A 258 10.02 -16.12 8.14
C ASN A 258 9.10 -16.43 9.34
N MET A 259 7.86 -15.98 9.26
CA MET A 259 6.79 -16.16 10.26
C MET A 259 6.03 -17.47 9.99
N ARG A 260 6.54 -18.57 10.54
CA ARG A 260 6.02 -19.92 10.24
C ARG A 260 4.58 -20.15 10.69
N PHE A 261 4.21 -19.66 11.86
CA PHE A 261 2.88 -19.89 12.41
C PHE A 261 1.81 -19.13 11.61
N LEU A 262 2.14 -17.91 11.17
CA LEU A 262 1.29 -17.15 10.26
C LEU A 262 1.17 -17.85 8.90
N GLU A 263 2.27 -18.35 8.33
CA GLU A 263 2.24 -19.11 7.07
C GLU A 263 1.36 -20.35 7.15
N GLU A 264 1.50 -21.17 8.19
CA GLU A 264 0.66 -22.35 8.42
C GLU A 264 -0.82 -21.98 8.56
N THR A 265 -1.13 -20.90 9.28
CA THR A 265 -2.51 -20.41 9.45
C THR A 265 -3.11 -19.97 8.11
N ILE A 266 -2.34 -19.28 7.27
CA ILE A 266 -2.76 -18.85 5.93
C ILE A 266 -2.96 -20.05 5.01
N HIS A 267 -2.03 -21.01 5.04
CA HIS A 267 -2.10 -22.23 4.24
C HIS A 267 -3.38 -23.00 4.55
N TRP A 268 -3.64 -23.26 5.84
CA TRP A 268 -4.87 -23.92 6.29
C TRP A 268 -6.13 -23.18 5.84
N LEU A 269 -6.14 -21.84 5.93
CA LEU A 269 -7.26 -21.03 5.49
C LEU A 269 -7.55 -21.18 3.99
N LEU A 270 -6.52 -21.20 3.17
CA LEU A 270 -6.62 -21.34 1.71
C LEU A 270 -7.07 -22.75 1.30
N GLU A 271 -6.57 -23.79 1.97
CA GLU A 271 -7.01 -25.18 1.74
C GLU A 271 -8.49 -25.37 2.08
N MET A 272 -8.94 -24.81 3.21
CA MET A 272 -10.34 -24.91 3.64
C MET A 272 -11.29 -24.03 2.83
N SER A 273 -10.78 -23.05 2.08
CA SER A 273 -11.57 -22.10 1.30
C SER A 273 -11.10 -21.97 -0.16
N PRO A 274 -11.30 -23.00 -1.01
CA PRO A 274 -10.82 -23.00 -2.39
C PRO A 274 -11.36 -21.85 -3.24
N GLN A 275 -12.56 -21.33 -2.91
CA GLN A 275 -13.14 -20.17 -3.58
C GLN A 275 -12.40 -18.84 -3.33
N ILE A 276 -11.53 -18.78 -2.32
CA ILE A 276 -10.74 -17.58 -1.97
C ILE A 276 -9.35 -17.63 -2.63
N GLY A 277 -8.81 -18.83 -2.88
CA GLY A 277 -7.51 -19.03 -3.52
C GLY A 277 -7.52 -18.97 -5.05
N ARG A 278 -8.66 -18.71 -5.69
CA ARG A 278 -8.81 -18.59 -7.16
C ARG A 278 -8.83 -17.15 -7.65
#